data_AF-A0A2H0N421-F1
#
_entry.id   AF-A0A2H0N421-F1
#
_cell.length_a   1.000
_cell.length_b   1.000
_cell.length_c   1.000
_cell.angle_alpha   90.00
_cell.angle_beta   90.00
_cell.angle_gamma   90.00
#
_symmetry.space_group_name_H-M   'P 1'
#
loop_
_entity.id
_entity.type
_entity.pdbx_description
1 polymer ?
#
loop_
_entity_poly.entity_id
_entity_poly.type
_entity_poly.pdbx_seq_one_letter_code
_entity_poly.pdbx_strand_id
1 'polypeptide(L)'
;MIDPSLQGSIRLLLLGKDTRMEKDFPAENRELLLCVDEFLHENKCPVENLLGVFVVLGSGGFTSTRIAVVVANTMSYVQKIPVGPLDSKQWDCSYDQISACLLPLGQYVSAIYSGEPNITKGKS
;
A
#
# COMPACT_ATOMS: atom_id res chain seq x y z
N MET A 1 5.58 1.03 1.04
CA MET A 1 4.89 -0.10 0.39
C MET A 1 3.79 -0.57 1.32
N ILE A 2 2.60 -0.83 0.79
CA ILE A 2 1.41 -1.24 1.53
C ILE A 2 1.02 -2.63 1.05
N ASP A 3 0.98 -3.61 1.96
CA ASP A 3 0.45 -4.95 1.68
C ASP A 3 -0.84 -5.21 2.48
N PRO A 4 -2.00 -5.23 1.82
CA PRO A 4 -3.30 -5.50 2.44
C PRO A 4 -3.71 -6.99 2.36
N SER A 5 -2.77 -7.90 2.10
CA SER A 5 -3.07 -9.31 1.82
C SER A 5 -3.49 -10.14 3.03
N LEU A 6 -3.03 -9.77 4.23
CA LEU A 6 -3.27 -10.50 5.46
C LEU A 6 -4.56 -10.03 6.15
N GLN A 7 -5.43 -10.97 6.53
CA GLN A 7 -6.63 -10.63 7.28
C GLN A 7 -6.26 -10.28 8.74
N GLY A 8 -6.78 -9.15 9.24
CA GLY A 8 -6.52 -8.68 10.60
C GLY A 8 -5.10 -8.15 10.81
N SER A 9 -4.34 -7.93 9.73
CA SER A 9 -3.03 -7.30 9.80
C SER A 9 -2.76 -6.41 8.60
N ILE A 10 -2.05 -5.31 8.83
CA ILE A 10 -1.57 -4.40 7.79
C ILE A 10 -0.05 -4.46 7.81
N ARG A 11 0.54 -4.88 6.69
CA ARG A 11 1.98 -4.95 6.53
C ARG A 11 2.49 -3.73 5.78
N LEU A 12 3.45 -3.03 6.38
CA LEU A 12 4.06 -1.83 5.82
C LEU A 12 5.57 -2.00 5.69
N LEU A 13 6.12 -1.45 4.61
CA LEU A 13 7.55 -1.46 4.33
C LEU A 13 8.01 -0.10 3.82
N LEU A 14 9.02 0.47 4.47
CA LEU A 14 9.75 1.65 4.03
C LEU A 14 11.08 1.18 3.45
N LEU A 15 11.29 1.47 2.17
CA LEU A 15 12.43 0.99 1.41
C LEU A 15 13.20 2.17 0.81
N GLY A 16 14.49 2.25 1.13
CA GLY A 16 15.47 3.07 0.44
C GLY A 16 16.52 2.19 -0.25
N LYS A 17 17.59 2.81 -0.77
CA LYS A 17 18.68 2.08 -1.43
C LYS A 17 19.39 1.11 -0.47
N ASP A 18 19.66 1.58 0.74
CA ASP A 18 20.40 0.83 1.77
C ASP A 18 19.56 0.58 3.04
N THR A 19 18.29 0.98 3.03
CA THR A 19 17.40 0.91 4.19
C THR A 19 16.17 0.09 3.89
N ARG A 20 15.85 -0.84 4.79
CA ARG A 20 14.62 -1.64 4.75
C ARG A 20 14.06 -1.70 6.15
N MET A 21 12.90 -1.07 6.35
CA MET A 21 12.18 -1.07 7.62
C MET A 21 10.81 -1.65 7.35
N GLU A 22 10.41 -2.67 8.09
CA GLU A 22 9.17 -3.42 7.88
C GLU A 22 8.45 -3.59 9.22
N LYS A 23 7.12 -3.46 9.22
CA LYS A 23 6.30 -3.68 10.42
C LYS A 23 4.94 -4.26 10.02
N ASP A 24 4.55 -5.30 10.76
CA ASP A 24 3.22 -5.89 10.72
C ASP A 24 2.39 -5.30 11.86
N PHE A 25 1.32 -4.59 11.52
CA PHE A 25 0.37 -4.05 12.48
C PHE A 25 -0.78 -5.04 12.65
N PRO A 26 -1.12 -5.48 13.88
CA PRO A 26 -2.33 -6.24 14.13
C PRO A 26 -3.53 -5.27 14.16
N ALA A 27 -4.04 -4.93 12.98
CA ALA A 27 -5.03 -3.88 12.80
C ALA A 27 -6.01 -4.22 11.68
N GLU A 28 -7.20 -3.60 11.75
CA GLU A 28 -8.22 -3.73 10.71
C GLU A 28 -7.94 -2.78 9.56
N ASN A 29 -8.40 -3.11 8.34
CA ASN A 29 -8.11 -2.31 7.14
C ASN A 29 -8.52 -0.83 7.24
N ARG A 30 -9.54 -0.51 8.05
CA ARG A 30 -9.97 0.88 8.28
C ARG A 30 -8.92 1.73 9.01
N GLU A 31 -7.99 1.08 9.70
CA GLU A 31 -6.94 1.71 10.50
C GLU A 31 -5.66 1.93 9.67
N LEU A 32 -5.64 1.55 8.39
CA LEU A 32 -4.48 1.67 7.51
C LEU A 32 -3.80 3.04 7.57
N LEU A 33 -4.57 4.12 7.52
CA LEU A 33 -3.99 5.47 7.52
C LEU A 33 -3.29 5.79 8.84
N LEU A 34 -3.84 5.33 9.98
CA LEU A 34 -3.21 5.46 11.28
C LEU A 34 -1.92 4.64 11.36
N CYS A 35 -1.94 3.39 10.87
CA CYS A 35 -0.74 2.56 10.80
C CYS A 35 0.35 3.19 9.93
N VAL A 36 -0.01 3.81 8.80
CA VAL A 36 0.94 4.52 7.93
C VAL A 36 1.56 5.71 8.65
N ASP A 37 0.76 6.54 9.33
CA ASP A 37 1.24 7.70 10.09
C ASP A 37 2.18 7.26 11.23
N GLU A 38 1.76 6.30 12.05
CA GLU A 38 2.57 5.73 13.13
C GLU A 38 3.90 5.18 12.59
N PHE A 39 3.83 4.38 11.52
CA PHE A 39 5.01 3.78 10.91
C PHE A 39 6.01 4.82 10.38
N LEU A 40 5.53 5.87 9.71
CA LEU A 40 6.39 6.95 9.22
C LEU A 40 7.01 7.74 10.38
N HIS A 41 6.24 7.99 11.44
CA HIS A 41 6.71 8.69 12.64
C HIS A 41 7.81 7.91 13.38
N GLU A 42 7.60 6.62 13.62
CA GLU A 42 8.57 5.72 14.26
C GLU A 42 9.90 5.67 13.51
N ASN A 43 9.83 5.66 12.17
CA ASN A 43 11.01 5.62 11.31
C ASN A 43 11.56 7.02 10.97
N LYS A 44 11.04 8.08 11.61
CA LYS A 44 11.45 9.49 11.42
C LYS A 44 11.50 9.88 9.95
N CYS A 45 10.51 9.41 9.18
CA CYS A 45 10.38 9.67 7.76
C CYS A 45 9.17 10.59 7.52
N PRO A 46 9.38 11.91 7.41
CA PRO A 46 8.32 12.82 6.98
C PRO A 46 7.70 12.33 5.65
N VAL A 47 6.39 12.52 5.50
CA VAL A 47 5.67 12.05 4.32
C VAL A 47 6.17 12.73 3.04
N GLU A 48 6.70 13.95 3.16
CA GLU A 48 7.28 14.76 2.09
C GLU A 48 8.60 14.17 1.55
N ASN A 49 9.26 13.31 2.33
CA ASN A 49 10.50 12.65 1.91
C ASN A 49 10.26 11.35 1.13
N LEU A 50 9.00 10.92 0.99
CA LEU A 50 8.68 9.74 0.20
C LEU A 50 8.90 10.04 -1.29
N LEU A 51 9.55 9.11 -2.00
CA LEU A 51 9.78 9.22 -3.44
C LEU A 51 8.69 8.52 -4.27
N GLY A 52 7.82 7.75 -3.61
CA GLY A 52 6.75 7.00 -4.25
C GLY A 52 6.05 6.09 -3.27
N VAL A 53 4.88 5.59 -3.67
CA VAL A 53 4.09 4.64 -2.88
C VAL A 53 3.83 3.40 -3.72
N PHE A 54 4.02 2.23 -3.12
CA PHE A 54 3.66 0.97 -3.78
C PHE A 54 2.55 0.26 -3.04
N VAL A 55 1.69 -0.43 -3.78
CA VAL A 55 0.60 -1.24 -3.23
C VAL A 55 0.70 -2.64 -3.80
N VAL A 56 0.64 -3.64 -2.92
CA VAL A 56 0.51 -5.04 -3.35
C VAL A 56 -0.92 -5.29 -3.82
N LEU A 57 -1.04 -5.76 -5.07
CA LEU A 57 -2.30 -6.08 -5.74
C LEU A 57 -2.41 -7.58 -5.98
N GLY A 58 -3.62 -8.06 -6.27
CA GLY A 58 -3.86 -9.48 -6.58
C GLY A 58 -3.78 -10.44 -5.38
N SER A 59 -3.50 -9.92 -4.19
CA SER A 59 -3.56 -10.65 -2.92
C SER A 59 -4.26 -9.80 -1.86
N GLY A 60 -5.25 -10.39 -1.18
CA GLY A 60 -6.06 -9.72 -0.17
C GLY A 60 -7.56 -9.70 -0.50
N GLY A 61 -8.35 -9.25 0.48
CA GLY A 61 -9.81 -9.13 0.31
C GLY A 61 -10.18 -7.92 -0.54
N PHE A 62 -11.34 -8.00 -1.22
CA PHE A 62 -11.87 -6.91 -2.05
C PHE A 62 -11.85 -5.54 -1.34
N THR A 63 -12.26 -5.50 -0.08
CA THR A 63 -12.29 -4.27 0.73
C THR A 63 -10.89 -3.77 1.09
N SER A 64 -9.97 -4.67 1.48
CA SER A 64 -8.63 -4.28 1.94
C SER A 64 -7.81 -3.67 0.80
N THR A 65 -7.83 -4.31 -0.37
CA THR A 65 -7.15 -3.81 -1.57
C THR A 65 -7.69 -2.44 -2.00
N ARG A 66 -9.02 -2.21 -1.93
CA ARG A 66 -9.60 -0.89 -2.28
C ARG A 66 -9.14 0.20 -1.33
N ILE A 67 -9.15 -0.08 -0.02
CA ILE A 67 -8.70 0.90 0.98
C ILE A 67 -7.22 1.23 0.74
N ALA A 68 -6.36 0.22 0.54
CA ALA A 68 -4.95 0.43 0.26
C ALA A 68 -4.70 1.25 -1.01
N VAL A 69 -5.39 0.93 -2.10
CA VAL A 69 -5.30 1.66 -3.36
C VAL A 69 -5.78 3.10 -3.23
N VAL A 70 -6.90 3.34 -2.53
CA VAL A 70 -7.41 4.70 -2.30
C VAL A 70 -6.42 5.52 -1.48
N VAL A 71 -5.87 4.95 -0.39
CA VAL A 71 -4.87 5.63 0.44
C VAL A 71 -3.63 5.96 -0.37
N ALA A 72 -3.07 5.00 -1.12
CA ALA A 72 -1.88 5.22 -1.94
C ALA A 72 -2.09 6.27 -3.04
N ASN A 73 -3.21 6.21 -3.77
CA ASN A 73 -3.54 7.20 -4.79
C ASN A 73 -3.76 8.58 -4.18
N THR A 74 -4.34 8.66 -2.99
CA THR A 74 -4.52 9.94 -2.27
C THR A 74 -3.17 10.52 -1.87
N MET A 75 -2.26 9.71 -1.31
CA MET A 75 -0.89 10.14 -1.01
C MET A 75 -0.17 10.61 -2.27
N SER A 76 -0.25 9.85 -3.36
CA SER A 76 0.31 10.23 -4.67
C SER A 76 -0.24 11.58 -5.16
N TYR A 77 -1.56 11.77 -5.10
CA TYR A 77 -2.21 13.00 -5.54
C TYR A 77 -1.79 14.23 -4.71
N VAL A 78 -1.71 14.08 -3.39
CA VAL A 78 -1.40 15.18 -2.46
C VAL A 78 0.09 15.51 -2.49
N GLN A 79 0.96 14.50 -2.36
CA GLN A 79 2.41 14.66 -2.28
C GLN A 79 3.08 14.82 -3.65
N LYS A 80 2.33 14.63 -4.74
CA LYS A 80 2.86 14.67 -6.12
C LYS A 80 3.98 13.66 -6.36
N ILE A 81 3.84 12.48 -5.76
CA ILE A 81 4.76 11.34 -5.89
C ILE A 81 4.15 10.22 -6.72
N PRO A 82 4.92 9.43 -7.46
CA PRO A 82 4.40 8.33 -8.26
C PRO A 82 3.85 7.21 -7.37
N VAL A 83 2.92 6.44 -7.93
CA VAL A 83 2.38 5.22 -7.32
C VAL A 83 2.68 4.02 -8.23
N GLY A 84 2.99 2.86 -7.65
CA GLY A 84 3.31 1.64 -8.40
C GLY A 84 2.53 0.42 -7.89
N PRO A 85 1.99 -0.42 -8.80
CA PRO A 85 1.46 -1.72 -8.41
C PRO A 85 2.61 -2.71 -8.17
N LEU A 86 2.43 -3.63 -7.23
CA LEU A 86 3.33 -4.75 -7.01
C LEU A 86 2.54 -6.05 -6.88
N ASP A 87 3.13 -7.15 -7.33
CA ASP A 87 2.70 -8.49 -6.94
C ASP A 87 3.30 -8.87 -5.59
N SER A 88 2.67 -9.80 -4.88
CA SER A 88 3.17 -10.31 -3.60
C SER A 88 4.61 -10.88 -3.69
N LYS A 89 4.99 -11.42 -4.85
CA LYS A 89 6.35 -11.92 -5.13
C LYS A 89 7.41 -10.82 -5.15
N GLN A 90 7.02 -9.56 -5.32
CA GLN A 90 7.92 -8.41 -5.41
C GLN A 90 8.14 -7.72 -4.06
N TRP A 91 7.55 -8.23 -2.97
CA TRP A 91 7.72 -7.69 -1.62
C TRP A 91 9.18 -7.68 -1.15
N ASP A 92 9.93 -8.72 -1.50
CA ASP A 92 11.32 -8.91 -1.10
C ASP A 92 12.33 -8.34 -2.11
N CYS A 93 11.84 -7.70 -3.18
CA CYS A 93 12.72 -7.07 -4.16
C CYS A 93 13.42 -5.83 -3.59
N SER A 94 14.61 -5.54 -4.13
CA SER A 94 15.37 -4.31 -3.82
C SER A 94 14.71 -3.06 -4.42
N TYR A 95 15.11 -1.89 -3.91
CA TYR A 95 14.63 -0.59 -4.41
C TYR A 95 14.78 -0.45 -5.93
N ASP A 96 15.95 -0.81 -6.47
CA ASP A 96 16.23 -0.66 -7.90
C ASP A 96 15.30 -1.55 -8.74
N GLN A 97 14.99 -2.76 -8.28
CA GLN A 97 14.09 -3.69 -8.97
C GLN A 97 12.65 -3.18 -8.99
N ILE A 98 12.16 -2.62 -7.88
CA ILE A 98 10.76 -2.16 -7.80
C ILE A 98 10.56 -0.74 -8.34
N SER A 99 11.62 0.07 -8.41
CA SER A 99 11.53 1.46 -8.91
C SER A 99 11.00 1.53 -10.35
N ALA A 100 11.29 0.51 -11.17
CA ALA A 100 10.78 0.38 -12.53
C ALA A 100 9.26 0.13 -12.62
N CYS A 101 8.62 -0.26 -11.52
CA CYS A 101 7.17 -0.48 -11.43
C CYS A 101 6.39 0.82 -11.11
N LEU A 102 7.09 1.93 -10.85
CA LEU A 102 6.43 3.22 -10.63
C LEU A 102 5.76 3.70 -11.91
N LEU A 103 4.50 4.11 -11.78
CA LEU A 103 3.78 4.74 -12.88
C LEU A 103 4.26 6.19 -13.08
N PRO A 104 4.13 6.74 -14.30
CA PRO A 104 4.33 8.17 -14.53
C PRO A 104 3.47 9.03 -13.60
N LEU A 105 3.99 10.20 -13.19
CA LEU A 105 3.24 11.15 -12.37
C LEU A 105 1.87 11.49 -12.98
N GLY A 106 0.83 11.48 -12.14
CA GLY A 106 -0.54 11.72 -12.56
C GLY A 106 -1.31 10.48 -13.00
N GLN A 107 -0.65 9.32 -13.08
CA GLN A 107 -1.33 8.02 -13.21
C GLN A 107 -1.53 7.39 -11.82
N TYR A 108 -2.59 6.58 -11.73
CA TYR A 108 -3.03 5.97 -10.48
C TYR A 108 -3.19 4.47 -10.64
N VAL A 109 -2.99 3.73 -9.55
CA VAL A 109 -3.24 2.29 -9.55
C VAL A 109 -4.73 2.02 -9.41
N SER A 110 -5.23 1.04 -10.15
CA SER A 110 -6.56 0.47 -9.95
C SER A 110 -6.44 -0.82 -9.17
N ALA A 111 -7.38 -1.08 -8.28
CA ALA A 111 -7.37 -2.31 -7.50
C ALA A 111 -7.67 -3.52 -8.41
N ILE A 112 -6.78 -4.51 -8.36
CA ILE A 112 -6.96 -5.82 -9.00
C ILE A 112 -7.25 -6.82 -7.89
N TYR A 113 -8.39 -7.49 -7.99
CA TYR A 113 -8.93 -8.37 -6.94
C TYR A 113 -8.73 -9.83 -7.30
N SER A 114 -8.45 -10.66 -6.29
CA SER A 114 -8.47 -12.12 -6.40
C SER A 114 -9.73 -12.75 -5.79
N GLY A 115 -10.63 -11.95 -5.22
CA GLY A 115 -11.85 -12.41 -4.54
C GLY A 115 -13.11 -11.70 -5.03
N GLU A 116 -14.23 -12.44 -5.05
CA GLU A 116 -15.55 -11.96 -5.44
C GLU A 116 -16.07 -10.86 -4.48
N PRO A 117 -16.81 -9.84 -4.98
CA PRO A 117 -17.50 -8.88 -4.13
C PRO A 117 -18.54 -9.57 -3.25
N ASN A 118 -18.38 -9.50 -1.93
CA ASN A 118 -19.40 -9.98 -0.98
C ASN A 118 -20.56 -8.96 -0.89
N ILE A 119 -21.40 -8.89 -1.92
CA ILE A 119 -22.65 -8.11 -1.88
C ILE A 119 -23.73 -8.98 -1.21
N THR A 120 -23.82 -8.93 0.11
CA THR A 120 -25.00 -9.46 0.81
C THR A 120 -26.19 -8.56 0.54
N LYS A 121 -27.28 -9.12 0.00
CA LYS A 121 -28.57 -8.41 -0.13
C LYS A 121 -28.96 -7.87 1.25
N GLY A 122 -29.23 -6.56 1.34
CA GLY A 122 -29.76 -5.96 2.55
C GLY A 122 -31.02 -6.72 2.98
N LYS A 123 -31.14 -7.01 4.28
CA LYS A 123 -32.39 -7.52 4.84
C LYS A 123 -33.46 -6.46 4.60
N SER A 124 -34.44 -6.74 3.74
CA SER A 124 -35.66 -5.95 3.58
C SER A 124 -36.57 -6.15 4.78
#